data_AF-A0A8B7UUS7-F1
#
_entry.id   AF-A0A8B7UUS7-F1
#
_cell.length_a   1.000
_cell.length_b   1.000
_cell.length_c   1.000
_cell.angle_alpha   90.00
_cell.angle_beta   90.00
_cell.angle_gamma   90.00
#
_symmetry.space_group_name_H-M   'P 1'
#
loop_
_entity.id
_entity.type
_entity.pdbx_description
1 polymer ?
#
loop_
_entity_poly.entity_id
_entity_poly.type
_entity_poly.pdbx_seq_one_letter_code
_entity_poly.pdbx_strand_id
1 'polypeptide(L)'
;MAASTPSPRDTGFPAEGRCSYYVEKKKRFCRMVVAAGKRFCGEHAGAAEEENTRKRILCPLDPKHTVYEDQLAKHLKKCNSREKPKPDFFIQDINAGLKDETEIPEQLVPISSLSEEQLENLIKKLRKASEGLNSTLKDDIRSHPALLDALNDPRNGDSAIKHLKQQASILGNIEKLKLLGPRRCFVEFGAGKGKLSHWVDIALKDAEKVHFILVEKVTTRFKVDGKHRKENSVFERLQIDIQHLCLSKIPVLREGKLPVVGIGKHLCGVATDLALRCLIETYAASYEERNEEPLAKRIKNDKTETKVNTLAKEGNERNVPEKWSPVAGIVIALCCHHRCDWRHYVGKEYFRALGLGAVEFHYFQRMSSWATCGMRKTLLEAADITTERQDRQNDSSEEHDDGGCRVADDGADGLPGHTFQHPQWRLKTDSYC
;
A
#
# COMPACT_ATOMS: atom_id res chain seq x y z
N MET A 1 18.36 -35.72 -19.91
CA MET A 1 19.12 -36.08 -18.70
C MET A 1 20.06 -34.94 -18.36
N ALA A 2 19.63 -34.06 -17.46
CA ALA A 2 20.48 -33.13 -16.71
C ALA A 2 19.77 -33.00 -15.36
N ALA A 3 20.27 -33.74 -14.36
CA ALA A 3 19.65 -33.85 -13.06
C ALA A 3 19.74 -32.51 -12.32
N SER A 4 18.58 -31.99 -11.93
CA SER A 4 18.44 -30.87 -11.01
C SER A 4 19.17 -31.20 -9.71
N THR A 5 20.19 -30.43 -9.38
CA THR A 5 20.97 -30.59 -8.16
C THR A 5 20.09 -30.24 -6.95
N PRO A 6 20.01 -31.09 -5.92
CA PRO A 6 19.25 -30.78 -4.71
C PRO A 6 19.88 -29.57 -4.00
N SER A 7 19.05 -28.68 -3.46
CA SER A 7 19.48 -27.55 -2.63
C SER A 7 20.34 -28.06 -1.47
N PRO A 8 21.49 -27.44 -1.15
CA PRO A 8 22.31 -27.90 -0.05
C PRO A 8 21.54 -27.73 1.25
N ARG A 9 21.42 -28.83 1.99
CA ARG A 9 21.07 -28.83 3.42
C ARG A 9 22.02 -27.87 4.14
N ASP A 10 21.52 -27.17 5.14
CA ASP A 10 22.25 -26.16 5.92
C ASP A 10 23.57 -26.78 6.45
N THR A 11 24.66 -26.54 5.73
CA THR A 11 25.97 -27.01 6.14
C THR A 11 26.38 -26.19 7.34
N GLY A 12 26.86 -26.81 8.42
CA GLY A 12 27.49 -26.13 9.56
C GLY A 12 28.76 -25.32 9.19
N PHE A 13 29.00 -25.11 7.90
CA PHE A 13 30.13 -24.42 7.31
C PHE A 13 29.65 -23.46 6.21
N PRO A 14 30.34 -22.32 6.01
CA PRO A 14 30.06 -21.41 4.91
C PRO A 14 30.35 -22.07 3.56
N ALA A 15 29.50 -21.81 2.56
CA ALA A 15 29.73 -22.27 1.20
C ALA A 15 31.02 -21.66 0.61
N GLU A 16 31.69 -22.40 -0.27
CA GLU A 16 32.93 -21.97 -0.91
C GLU A 16 32.77 -20.60 -1.62
N GLY A 17 33.74 -19.69 -1.41
CA GLY A 17 33.68 -18.32 -1.93
C GLY A 17 32.61 -17.42 -1.28
N ARG A 18 31.97 -17.85 -0.19
CA ARG A 18 30.99 -17.05 0.58
C ARG A 18 31.52 -16.67 1.96
N CYS A 19 30.92 -15.62 2.52
CA CYS A 19 31.33 -15.04 3.78
C CYS A 19 31.14 -15.99 4.97
N SER A 20 32.18 -16.14 5.78
CA SER A 20 32.19 -17.00 6.97
C SER A 20 31.46 -16.42 8.20
N TYR A 21 30.78 -15.28 8.07
CA TYR A 21 30.03 -14.68 9.18
C TYR A 21 28.69 -15.41 9.39
N TYR A 22 28.42 -15.85 10.62
CA TYR A 22 27.16 -16.47 10.97
C TYR A 22 26.14 -15.42 11.39
N VAL A 23 25.01 -15.35 10.69
CA VAL A 23 23.94 -14.38 10.98
C VAL A 23 22.95 -15.02 11.96
N GLU A 24 23.14 -14.77 13.26
CA GLU A 24 22.33 -15.37 14.33
C GLU A 24 20.82 -15.20 14.12
N LYS A 25 20.38 -13.98 13.79
CA LYS A 25 18.95 -13.66 13.52
C LYS A 25 18.34 -14.54 12.41
N LYS A 26 19.16 -14.98 11.45
CA LYS A 26 18.72 -15.78 10.29
C LYS A 26 19.17 -17.25 10.35
N LYS A 27 19.80 -17.65 11.46
CA LYS A 27 20.36 -18.99 11.71
C LYS A 27 21.12 -19.59 10.52
N ARG A 28 21.89 -18.77 9.80
CA ARG A 28 22.65 -19.20 8.60
C ARG A 28 23.89 -18.36 8.35
N PHE A 29 24.87 -18.91 7.63
CA PHE A 29 26.02 -18.14 7.16
C PHE A 29 25.64 -17.08 6.12
N CYS A 30 26.37 -15.97 6.13
CA CYS A 30 26.21 -14.87 5.19
C CYS A 30 26.45 -15.35 3.75
N ARG A 31 25.46 -15.14 2.88
CA ARG A 31 25.54 -15.55 1.45
C ARG A 31 26.31 -14.56 0.57
N MET A 32 26.93 -13.53 1.13
CA MET A 32 27.68 -12.56 0.32
C MET A 32 29.00 -13.16 -0.16
N VAL A 33 29.40 -12.81 -1.39
CA VAL A 33 30.67 -13.25 -1.99
C VAL A 33 31.84 -12.55 -1.30
N VAL A 34 32.93 -13.28 -1.09
CA VAL A 34 34.18 -12.75 -0.54
C VAL A 34 35.15 -12.38 -1.66
N ALA A 35 35.99 -11.36 -1.43
CA ALA A 35 37.10 -11.09 -2.33
C ALA A 35 38.13 -12.24 -2.26
N ALA A 36 38.90 -12.44 -3.33
CA ALA A 36 39.93 -13.48 -3.38
C ALA A 36 40.87 -13.37 -2.17
N GLY A 37 41.07 -14.47 -1.46
CA GLY A 37 41.92 -14.54 -0.25
C GLY A 37 41.31 -13.94 1.03
N LYS A 38 40.04 -13.52 1.04
CA LYS A 38 39.35 -13.00 2.23
C LYS A 38 38.30 -13.97 2.76
N ARG A 39 38.13 -14.03 4.09
CA ARG A 39 37.15 -14.90 4.77
C ARG A 39 35.76 -14.26 4.90
N PHE A 40 35.68 -12.93 4.85
CA PHE A 40 34.43 -12.18 5.08
C PHE A 40 34.10 -11.26 3.90
N CYS A 41 32.80 -10.99 3.69
CA CYS A 41 32.35 -10.04 2.67
C CYS A 41 32.64 -8.60 3.12
N GLY A 42 32.52 -7.64 2.21
CA GLY A 42 32.78 -6.22 2.54
C GLY A 42 32.02 -5.69 3.75
N GLU A 43 30.80 -6.17 4.02
CA GLU A 43 30.00 -5.77 5.19
C GLU A 43 30.51 -6.38 6.51
N HIS A 44 30.95 -7.63 6.49
CA HIS A 44 31.43 -8.35 7.69
C HIS A 44 32.96 -8.39 7.79
N ALA A 45 33.68 -7.67 6.92
CA ALA A 45 35.13 -7.62 6.91
C ALA A 45 35.74 -7.04 8.20
N GLY A 46 34.97 -6.25 8.97
CA GLY A 46 35.39 -5.72 10.26
C GLY A 46 35.21 -6.68 11.44
N ALA A 47 34.59 -7.85 11.24
CA ALA A 47 34.34 -8.82 12.31
C ALA A 47 35.52 -9.76 12.58
N ALA A 48 36.58 -9.72 11.77
CA ALA A 48 37.80 -10.48 11.97
C ALA A 48 39.01 -9.56 11.88
N GLU A 49 39.59 -9.30 13.06
CA GLU A 49 40.99 -8.99 13.36
C GLU A 49 41.74 -7.96 12.48
N GLU A 50 42.14 -6.87 13.16
CA GLU A 50 43.40 -6.08 13.17
C GLU A 50 44.29 -5.88 11.92
N GLU A 51 44.11 -6.62 10.82
CA GLU A 51 44.95 -6.54 9.61
C GLU A 51 44.41 -5.62 8.51
N ASN A 52 43.44 -4.75 8.81
CA ASN A 52 42.92 -3.79 7.85
C ASN A 52 43.11 -2.35 8.36
N THR A 53 44.11 -1.66 7.83
CA THR A 53 44.43 -0.23 8.10
C THR A 53 43.29 0.74 7.81
N ARG A 54 42.18 0.27 7.23
CA ARG A 54 41.03 1.09 6.85
C ARG A 54 39.92 1.00 7.90
N LYS A 55 39.85 2.03 8.74
CA LYS A 55 38.81 2.21 9.76
C LYS A 55 37.43 2.32 9.12
N ARG A 56 36.48 1.49 9.60
CA ARG A 56 35.05 1.63 9.30
C ARG A 56 34.34 2.37 10.43
N ILE A 57 33.46 3.28 10.07
CA ILE A 57 32.61 4.05 10.98
C ILE A 57 31.15 3.81 10.62
N LEU A 58 30.23 4.03 11.56
CA LEU A 58 28.80 4.08 11.26
C LEU A 58 28.52 5.25 10.30
N CYS A 59 27.60 5.06 9.36
CA CYS A 59 27.22 6.14 8.46
C CYS A 59 26.51 7.26 9.23
N PRO A 60 26.95 8.53 9.10
CA PRO A 60 26.30 9.67 9.76
C PRO A 60 24.85 9.90 9.34
N LEU A 61 24.46 9.43 8.14
CA LEU A 61 23.11 9.56 7.61
C LEU A 61 22.20 8.39 8.03
N ASP A 62 22.77 7.24 8.41
CA ASP A 62 22.02 6.05 8.82
C ASP A 62 22.93 5.09 9.60
N PRO A 63 22.79 5.04 10.94
CA PRO A 63 23.61 4.15 11.77
C PRO A 63 23.41 2.65 11.51
N LYS A 64 22.45 2.24 10.65
CA LYS A 64 22.21 0.82 10.33
C LYS A 64 23.29 0.21 9.41
N HIS A 65 24.17 1.01 8.80
CA HIS A 65 25.28 0.52 7.99
C HIS A 65 26.60 1.21 8.29
N THR A 66 27.70 0.57 7.88
CA THR A 66 29.07 1.07 8.08
C THR A 66 29.71 1.50 6.76
N VAL A 67 30.64 2.44 6.84
CA VAL A 67 31.39 3.01 5.70
C VAL A 67 32.86 3.13 6.08
N TYR A 68 33.76 3.01 5.11
CA TYR A 68 35.17 3.33 5.40
C TYR A 68 35.31 4.84 5.61
N GLU A 69 36.02 5.23 6.67
CA GLU A 69 36.24 6.61 7.07
C GLU A 69 36.86 7.44 5.93
N ASP A 70 37.85 6.88 5.24
CA ASP A 70 38.51 7.48 4.07
C ASP A 70 37.60 7.63 2.83
N GLN A 71 36.47 6.93 2.79
CA GLN A 71 35.48 7.00 1.71
C GLN A 71 34.18 7.69 2.11
N LEU A 72 34.11 8.25 3.33
CA LEU A 72 32.89 8.88 3.85
C LEU A 72 32.36 9.96 2.89
N ALA A 73 33.22 10.86 2.41
CA ALA A 73 32.80 11.93 1.49
C ALA A 73 32.21 11.39 0.17
N LYS A 74 32.76 10.30 -0.38
CA LYS A 74 32.22 9.63 -1.57
C LYS A 74 30.92 8.90 -1.24
N HIS A 75 30.84 8.28 -0.07
CA HIS A 75 29.64 7.60 0.40
C HIS A 75 28.47 8.57 0.59
N LEU A 76 28.66 9.70 1.28
CA LEU A 76 27.59 10.68 1.54
C LEU A 76 26.92 11.17 0.25
N LYS A 77 27.66 11.24 -0.87
CA LYS A 77 27.13 11.60 -2.19
C LYS A 77 26.24 10.53 -2.84
N LYS A 78 26.34 9.26 -2.41
CA LYS A 78 25.60 8.12 -2.98
C LYS A 78 24.80 7.32 -1.94
N CYS A 79 24.78 7.78 -0.69
CA CYS A 79 24.08 7.12 0.38
C CYS A 79 22.59 7.10 0.07
N ASN A 80 21.95 5.94 0.23
CA ASN A 80 20.50 5.81 0.02
C ASN A 80 19.70 6.62 1.05
N SER A 81 20.28 6.83 2.23
CA SER A 81 19.68 7.59 3.35
C SER A 81 19.92 9.09 3.26
N ARG A 82 20.59 9.57 2.20
CA ARG A 82 20.71 11.01 1.91
C ARG A 82 19.34 11.57 1.54
N GLU A 83 19.00 12.75 2.07
CA GLU A 83 17.82 13.50 1.65
C GLU A 83 17.91 13.86 0.16
N LYS A 84 16.91 13.42 -0.61
CA LYS A 84 16.79 13.74 -2.02
C LYS A 84 15.99 15.04 -2.18
N PRO A 85 16.29 15.87 -3.19
CA PRO A 85 15.45 17.02 -3.48
C PRO A 85 14.00 16.55 -3.71
N LYS A 86 13.07 17.26 -3.07
CA LYS A 86 11.65 16.96 -3.16
C LYS A 86 11.15 17.35 -4.56
N PRO A 87 10.40 16.49 -5.26
CA PRO A 87 9.88 16.80 -6.58
C PRO A 87 8.77 17.86 -6.52
N ASP A 88 8.44 18.49 -7.65
CA ASP A 88 7.43 19.58 -7.71
C ASP A 88 6.04 19.15 -7.22
N PHE A 89 5.69 17.88 -7.42
CA PHE A 89 4.44 17.28 -6.96
C PHE A 89 4.44 16.87 -5.48
N PHE A 90 5.47 17.24 -4.72
CA PHE A 90 5.51 17.10 -3.28
C PHE A 90 4.87 18.33 -2.61
N ILE A 91 3.81 18.10 -1.83
CA ILE A 91 3.26 19.09 -0.89
C ILE A 91 3.10 18.38 0.45
N GLN A 92 3.80 18.87 1.47
CA GLN A 92 3.80 18.24 2.78
C GLN A 92 2.38 18.12 3.34
N ASP A 93 2.05 16.94 3.84
CA ASP A 93 0.78 16.59 4.48
C ASP A 93 -0.52 16.90 3.70
N ILE A 94 -0.44 17.14 2.39
CA ILE A 94 -1.62 17.54 1.60
C ILE A 94 -2.78 16.53 1.66
N ASN A 95 -2.48 15.24 1.80
CA ASN A 95 -3.51 14.18 1.90
C ASN A 95 -3.65 13.63 3.33
N ALA A 96 -2.96 14.20 4.31
CA ALA A 96 -2.93 13.68 5.68
C ALA A 96 -4.26 13.87 6.45
N GLY A 97 -5.16 14.71 5.92
CA GLY A 97 -6.32 15.18 6.65
C GLY A 97 -5.97 16.30 7.64
N LEU A 98 -7.01 16.97 8.13
CA LEU A 98 -6.87 17.98 9.18
C LEU A 98 -6.43 17.32 10.48
N LYS A 99 -5.47 17.95 11.16
CA LYS A 99 -5.17 17.63 12.55
C LYS A 99 -6.34 18.12 13.40
N ASP A 100 -7.14 17.21 13.96
CA ASP A 100 -8.16 17.60 14.91
C ASP A 100 -7.46 18.00 16.22
N GLU A 101 -7.79 19.16 16.82
CA GLU A 101 -7.26 19.56 18.14
C GLU A 101 -7.66 18.57 19.26
N THR A 102 -8.62 17.68 18.98
CA THR A 102 -9.07 16.58 19.86
C THR A 102 -8.37 15.25 19.55
N GLU A 103 -7.24 15.24 18.84
CA GLU A 103 -6.49 14.02 18.48
C GLU A 103 -6.00 13.28 19.73
N ILE A 104 -6.83 12.31 20.15
CA ILE A 104 -6.59 11.25 21.12
C ILE A 104 -6.09 11.76 22.48
N PRO A 105 -6.94 11.78 23.52
CA PRO A 105 -6.46 12.01 24.89
C PRO A 105 -5.27 11.07 25.16
N GLU A 106 -4.18 11.59 25.73
CA GLU A 106 -2.90 10.90 25.98
C GLU A 106 -3.02 9.62 26.84
N GLN A 107 -4.23 9.21 27.21
CA GLN A 107 -4.57 8.06 28.04
C GLN A 107 -5.68 7.18 27.43
N LEU A 108 -5.47 6.64 26.23
CA LEU A 108 -6.31 5.51 25.80
C LEU A 108 -5.86 4.24 26.52
N VAL A 109 -6.73 3.72 27.40
CA VAL A 109 -6.52 2.47 28.12
C VAL A 109 -7.01 1.26 27.31
N PRO A 110 -6.43 0.07 27.50
CA PRO A 110 -6.95 -1.17 26.92
C PRO A 110 -8.43 -1.41 27.27
N ILE A 111 -9.16 -2.15 26.42
CA ILE A 111 -10.57 -2.50 26.67
C ILE A 111 -10.75 -3.20 28.03
N SER A 112 -9.77 -4.03 28.43
CA SER A 112 -9.76 -4.74 29.72
C SER A 112 -9.64 -3.84 30.95
N SER A 113 -9.29 -2.57 30.75
CA SER A 113 -9.12 -1.58 31.83
C SER A 113 -10.30 -0.61 31.93
N LEU A 114 -11.32 -0.76 31.08
CA LEU A 114 -12.54 0.04 31.16
C LEU A 114 -13.40 -0.40 32.36
N SER A 115 -14.02 0.56 33.05
CA SER A 115 -15.03 0.24 34.05
C SER A 115 -16.27 -0.40 33.42
N GLU A 116 -17.07 -1.09 34.22
CA GLU A 116 -18.32 -1.71 33.74
C GLU A 116 -19.25 -0.69 33.09
N GLU A 117 -19.39 0.50 33.69
CA GLU A 117 -20.18 1.60 33.13
C GLU A 117 -19.64 2.09 31.76
N GLN A 118 -18.32 2.25 31.65
CA GLN A 118 -17.69 2.66 30.39
C GLN A 118 -17.88 1.60 29.30
N LEU A 119 -17.75 0.33 29.66
CA LEU A 119 -17.94 -0.79 28.75
C LEU A 119 -19.40 -0.88 28.29
N GLU A 120 -20.36 -0.75 29.21
CA GLU A 120 -21.79 -0.70 28.86
C GLU A 120 -22.11 0.46 27.91
N ASN A 121 -21.57 1.65 28.19
CA ASN A 121 -21.78 2.82 27.34
C ASN A 121 -21.18 2.62 25.95
N LEU A 122 -19.98 2.03 25.87
CA LEU A 122 -19.40 1.63 24.59
C LEU A 122 -20.33 0.66 23.86
N ILE A 123 -20.78 -0.43 24.50
CA ILE A 123 -21.69 -1.42 23.89
C ILE A 123 -22.99 -0.76 23.38
N LYS A 124 -23.59 0.15 24.17
CA LYS A 124 -24.80 0.90 23.77
C LYS A 124 -24.55 1.73 22.51
N LYS A 125 -23.44 2.47 22.45
CA LYS A 125 -23.04 3.23 21.25
C LYS A 125 -22.80 2.33 20.03
N LEU A 126 -22.12 1.19 20.23
CA LEU A 126 -21.82 0.22 19.18
C LEU A 126 -23.10 -0.38 18.57
N ARG A 127 -24.04 -0.81 19.41
CA ARG A 127 -25.32 -1.37 18.96
C ARG A 127 -26.09 -0.34 18.14
N LYS A 128 -26.23 0.89 18.66
CA LYS A 128 -26.89 2.00 17.95
C LYS A 128 -26.23 2.29 16.60
N ALA A 129 -24.90 2.34 16.55
CA ALA A 129 -24.17 2.56 15.30
C ALA A 129 -24.36 1.41 14.29
N SER A 130 -24.56 0.18 14.77
CA SER A 130 -24.76 -1.01 13.93
C SER A 130 -26.17 -1.17 13.37
N GLU A 131 -27.20 -0.58 14.01
CA GLU A 131 -28.61 -0.72 13.60
C GLU A 131 -28.89 -0.23 12.17
N GLY A 132 -28.07 0.70 11.65
CA GLY A 132 -28.17 1.22 10.28
C GLY A 132 -27.19 0.59 9.27
N LEU A 133 -26.27 -0.27 9.71
CA LEU A 133 -25.27 -0.91 8.86
C LEU A 133 -25.84 -2.16 8.18
N ASN A 134 -26.93 -2.02 7.43
CA ASN A 134 -27.50 -3.13 6.68
C ASN A 134 -26.89 -3.19 5.27
N SER A 135 -25.61 -3.54 5.19
CA SER A 135 -24.91 -3.75 3.93
C SER A 135 -24.57 -5.23 3.78
N THR A 136 -25.49 -6.01 3.23
CA THR A 136 -25.10 -7.28 2.61
C THR A 136 -24.18 -6.95 1.45
N LEU A 137 -22.87 -7.05 1.67
CA LEU A 137 -21.89 -6.93 0.60
C LEU A 137 -22.12 -8.09 -0.36
N LYS A 138 -22.36 -7.76 -1.63
CA LYS A 138 -22.48 -8.78 -2.68
C LYS A 138 -21.09 -9.07 -3.20
N ASP A 139 -20.66 -10.31 -3.04
CA ASP A 139 -19.42 -10.77 -3.64
C ASP A 139 -19.60 -10.81 -5.16
N ASP A 140 -18.70 -10.14 -5.88
CA ASP A 140 -18.62 -10.20 -7.33
C ASP A 140 -17.16 -10.48 -7.75
N ILE A 141 -16.82 -11.76 -7.72
CA ILE A 141 -15.50 -12.25 -8.12
C ILE A 141 -15.50 -12.40 -9.64
N ARG A 142 -14.68 -11.58 -10.30
CA ARG A 142 -14.52 -11.60 -11.76
C ARG A 142 -13.18 -12.22 -12.15
N SER A 143 -13.03 -12.47 -13.44
CA SER A 143 -11.76 -12.76 -14.08
C SER A 143 -11.68 -11.95 -15.38
N HIS A 144 -10.48 -11.79 -15.93
CA HIS A 144 -10.26 -11.04 -17.16
C HIS A 144 -9.38 -11.85 -18.13
N PRO A 145 -9.71 -11.90 -19.44
CA PRO A 145 -8.97 -12.69 -20.43
C PRO A 145 -7.47 -12.42 -20.48
N ALA A 146 -7.06 -11.17 -20.24
CA ALA A 146 -5.65 -10.75 -20.21
C ALA A 146 -4.76 -11.55 -19.24
N LEU A 147 -5.33 -12.20 -18.21
CA LEU A 147 -4.57 -13.01 -17.25
C LEU A 147 -4.73 -14.52 -17.47
N LEU A 148 -5.52 -14.98 -18.45
CA LEU A 148 -5.88 -16.39 -18.58
C LEU A 148 -4.64 -17.29 -18.78
N ASP A 149 -3.72 -16.88 -19.65
CA ASP A 149 -2.48 -17.62 -19.91
C ASP A 149 -1.59 -17.69 -18.66
N ALA A 150 -1.48 -16.59 -17.93
CA ALA A 150 -0.68 -16.54 -16.71
C ALA A 150 -1.31 -17.36 -15.57
N LEU A 151 -2.65 -17.40 -15.47
CA LEU A 151 -3.36 -18.21 -14.49
C LEU A 151 -3.19 -19.71 -14.77
N ASN A 152 -3.04 -20.11 -16.03
CA ASN A 152 -2.91 -21.49 -16.45
C ASN A 152 -1.44 -21.97 -16.57
N ASP A 153 -0.45 -21.11 -16.31
CA ASP A 153 0.96 -21.48 -16.40
C ASP A 153 1.36 -22.42 -15.24
N PRO A 154 1.75 -23.68 -15.53
CA PRO A 154 2.06 -24.68 -14.50
C PRO A 154 3.34 -24.36 -13.70
N ARG A 155 4.13 -23.37 -14.13
CA ARG A 155 5.32 -22.91 -13.40
C ARG A 155 4.98 -21.99 -12.23
N ASN A 156 3.74 -21.50 -12.16
CA ASN A 156 3.31 -20.63 -11.07
C ASN A 156 2.95 -21.46 -9.83
N GLY A 157 3.63 -21.19 -8.71
CA GLY A 157 3.24 -21.75 -7.41
C GLY A 157 1.99 -21.09 -6.84
N ASP A 158 1.42 -21.69 -5.80
CA ASP A 158 0.15 -21.28 -5.17
C ASP A 158 0.10 -19.78 -4.80
N SER A 159 1.19 -19.24 -4.25
CA SER A 159 1.31 -17.82 -3.90
C SER A 159 1.19 -16.90 -5.13
N ALA A 160 1.82 -17.28 -6.25
CA ALA A 160 1.72 -16.53 -7.49
C ALA A 160 0.29 -16.58 -8.06
N ILE A 161 -0.33 -17.77 -8.04
CA ILE A 161 -1.72 -17.98 -8.48
C ILE A 161 -2.69 -17.12 -7.66
N LYS A 162 -2.53 -17.08 -6.33
CA LYS A 162 -3.35 -16.22 -5.46
C LYS A 162 -3.30 -14.75 -5.90
N HIS A 163 -2.10 -14.22 -6.11
CA HIS A 163 -1.94 -12.84 -6.58
C HIS A 163 -2.51 -12.62 -7.98
N LEU A 164 -2.40 -13.60 -8.89
CA LEU A 164 -2.97 -13.51 -10.25
C LEU A 164 -4.49 -13.49 -10.21
N LYS A 165 -5.14 -14.36 -9.41
CA LYS A 165 -6.60 -14.37 -9.24
C LYS A 165 -7.11 -13.03 -8.71
N GLN A 166 -6.42 -12.46 -7.73
CA GLN A 166 -6.78 -11.14 -7.19
C GLN A 166 -6.67 -10.03 -8.27
N GLN A 167 -5.58 -10.01 -9.04
CA GLN A 167 -5.41 -9.04 -10.13
C GLN A 167 -6.43 -9.23 -11.25
N ALA A 168 -6.78 -10.47 -11.59
CA ALA A 168 -7.81 -10.79 -12.58
C ALA A 168 -9.19 -10.29 -12.15
N SER A 169 -9.53 -10.44 -10.87
CA SER A 169 -10.78 -9.94 -10.32
C SER A 169 -10.84 -8.41 -10.28
N ILE A 170 -9.76 -7.75 -9.87
CA ILE A 170 -9.67 -6.28 -9.91
C ILE A 170 -9.85 -5.80 -11.35
N LEU A 171 -9.10 -6.38 -12.31
CA LEU A 171 -9.17 -5.98 -13.71
C LEU A 171 -10.55 -6.22 -14.33
N GLY A 172 -11.17 -7.36 -14.06
CA GLY A 172 -12.54 -7.66 -14.52
C GLY A 172 -13.58 -6.67 -13.95
N ASN A 173 -13.38 -6.18 -12.73
CA ASN A 173 -14.23 -5.13 -12.17
C ASN A 173 -13.97 -3.74 -12.79
N ILE A 174 -12.71 -3.41 -13.12
CA ILE A 174 -12.37 -2.18 -13.88
C ILE A 174 -13.07 -2.20 -15.25
N GLU A 175 -13.06 -3.34 -15.94
CA GLU A 175 -13.78 -3.53 -17.21
C GLU A 175 -15.30 -3.40 -17.06
N LYS A 176 -15.90 -4.07 -16.08
CA LYS A 176 -17.33 -3.99 -15.77
C LYS A 176 -17.79 -2.56 -15.51
N LEU A 177 -16.96 -1.76 -14.83
CA LEU A 177 -17.21 -0.35 -14.55
C LEU A 177 -16.94 0.57 -15.76
N LYS A 178 -16.55 0.00 -16.92
CA LYS A 178 -16.22 0.72 -18.16
C LYS A 178 -15.09 1.75 -17.97
N LEU A 179 -14.14 1.42 -17.11
CA LEU A 179 -12.98 2.26 -16.82
C LEU A 179 -11.79 1.95 -17.75
N LEU A 180 -11.79 0.77 -18.38
CA LEU A 180 -10.84 0.42 -19.45
C LEU A 180 -11.23 1.17 -20.74
N GLY A 181 -10.41 2.12 -21.15
CA GLY A 181 -10.61 2.87 -22.38
C GLY A 181 -9.42 3.75 -22.75
N PRO A 182 -9.43 4.32 -23.98
CA PRO A 182 -8.39 5.23 -24.43
C PRO A 182 -8.46 6.55 -23.66
N ARG A 183 -7.39 7.36 -23.77
CA ARG A 183 -7.31 8.68 -23.13
C ARG A 183 -7.60 8.63 -21.62
N ARG A 184 -6.89 7.77 -20.93
CA ARG A 184 -6.99 7.59 -19.47
C ARG A 184 -5.62 7.65 -18.83
N CYS A 185 -5.59 8.13 -17.59
CA CYS A 185 -4.41 7.99 -16.74
C CYS A 185 -4.72 7.07 -15.56
N PHE A 186 -4.06 5.92 -15.48
CA PHE A 186 -4.18 5.01 -14.36
C PHE A 186 -3.14 5.37 -13.30
N VAL A 187 -3.60 5.61 -12.07
CA VAL A 187 -2.72 5.88 -10.93
C VAL A 187 -2.77 4.66 -10.00
N GLU A 188 -1.70 3.86 -9.99
CA GLU A 188 -1.56 2.72 -9.10
C GLU A 188 -0.95 3.17 -7.77
N PHE A 189 -1.78 3.23 -6.73
CA PHE A 189 -1.34 3.54 -5.37
C PHE A 189 -0.80 2.27 -4.69
N GLY A 190 0.36 2.37 -4.05
CA GLY A 190 1.03 1.21 -3.45
C GLY A 190 1.47 0.22 -4.53
N ALA A 191 2.08 0.74 -5.59
CA ALA A 191 2.32 -0.02 -6.81
C ALA A 191 3.26 -1.22 -6.63
N GLY A 192 4.12 -1.22 -5.61
CA GLY A 192 5.06 -2.32 -5.37
C GLY A 192 5.91 -2.61 -6.61
N LYS A 193 5.69 -3.79 -7.22
CA LYS A 193 6.37 -4.23 -8.45
C LYS A 193 5.73 -3.71 -9.75
N GLY A 194 4.59 -3.04 -9.70
CA GLY A 194 3.84 -2.48 -10.84
C GLY A 194 3.01 -3.51 -11.63
N LYS A 195 2.64 -4.64 -10.99
CA LYS A 195 1.98 -5.74 -11.70
C LYS A 195 0.53 -5.44 -12.06
N LEU A 196 -0.20 -4.64 -11.27
CA LEU A 196 -1.60 -4.35 -11.61
C LEU A 196 -1.65 -3.46 -12.87
N SER A 197 -0.86 -2.39 -12.93
CA SER A 197 -0.75 -1.55 -14.14
C SER A 197 -0.28 -2.33 -15.36
N HIS A 198 0.63 -3.30 -15.18
CA HIS A 198 1.06 -4.20 -16.26
C HIS A 198 -0.12 -4.96 -16.89
N TRP A 199 -1.02 -5.53 -16.07
CA TRP A 199 -2.18 -6.25 -16.60
C TRP A 199 -3.22 -5.32 -17.22
N VAL A 200 -3.38 -4.11 -16.69
CA VAL A 200 -4.22 -3.07 -17.30
C VAL A 200 -3.67 -2.68 -18.67
N ASP A 201 -2.36 -2.50 -18.84
CA ASP A 201 -1.73 -2.24 -20.15
C ASP A 201 -1.90 -3.39 -21.14
N ILE A 202 -1.85 -4.64 -20.68
CA ILE A 202 -2.14 -5.80 -21.55
C ILE A 202 -3.60 -5.78 -22.01
N ALA A 203 -4.54 -5.47 -21.12
CA ALA A 203 -5.95 -5.36 -21.48
C ALA A 203 -6.23 -4.19 -22.43
N LEU A 204 -5.43 -3.13 -22.35
CA LEU A 204 -5.54 -1.91 -23.17
C LEU A 204 -4.60 -1.91 -24.38
N LYS A 205 -4.18 -3.07 -24.88
CA LYS A 205 -3.18 -3.18 -25.97
C LYS A 205 -3.51 -2.36 -27.23
N ASP A 206 -4.79 -2.15 -27.52
CA ASP A 206 -5.28 -1.42 -28.70
C ASP A 206 -5.75 0.01 -28.37
N ALA A 207 -5.62 0.45 -27.11
CA ALA A 207 -6.07 1.77 -26.67
C ALA A 207 -4.98 2.83 -26.84
N GLU A 208 -5.36 4.00 -27.33
CA GLU A 208 -4.44 5.13 -27.51
C GLU A 208 -4.43 6.07 -26.30
N LYS A 209 -3.29 6.76 -26.11
CA LYS A 209 -3.10 7.82 -25.10
C LYS A 209 -3.40 7.33 -23.68
N VAL A 210 -2.84 6.18 -23.31
CA VAL A 210 -2.96 5.63 -21.96
C VAL A 210 -1.68 5.93 -21.18
N HIS A 211 -1.83 6.51 -19.99
CA HIS A 211 -0.71 6.82 -19.10
C HIS A 211 -0.84 6.05 -17.79
N PHE A 212 0.29 5.62 -17.25
CA PHE A 212 0.38 4.88 -15.99
C PHE A 212 1.31 5.61 -15.03
N ILE A 213 0.78 6.03 -13.89
CA ILE A 213 1.54 6.63 -12.79
C ILE A 213 1.57 5.62 -11.64
N LEU A 214 2.76 5.15 -11.30
CA LEU A 214 2.97 4.15 -10.26
C LEU A 214 3.51 4.84 -9.01
N VAL A 215 2.69 4.94 -7.98
CA VAL A 215 3.03 5.60 -6.71
C VAL A 215 3.49 4.58 -5.70
N GLU A 216 4.71 4.74 -5.20
CA GLU A 216 5.30 3.84 -4.22
C GLU A 216 6.23 4.60 -3.26
N LYS A 217 6.12 4.32 -1.96
CA LYS A 217 6.94 4.96 -0.94
C LYS A 217 8.37 4.44 -0.93
N VAL A 218 8.56 3.14 -1.18
CA VAL A 218 9.86 2.45 -1.03
C VAL A 218 10.40 1.92 -2.37
N THR A 219 11.72 1.91 -2.55
CA THR A 219 12.30 1.30 -3.75
C THR A 219 12.07 -0.21 -3.77
N THR A 220 11.46 -0.72 -4.84
CA THR A 220 11.21 -2.14 -5.05
C THR A 220 12.18 -2.76 -6.07
N ARG A 221 12.54 -4.03 -5.88
CA ARG A 221 13.30 -4.82 -6.87
C ARG A 221 12.34 -5.54 -7.82
N PHE A 222 12.84 -5.92 -9.00
CA PHE A 222 12.08 -6.68 -10.01
C PHE A 222 10.80 -5.96 -10.48
N LYS A 223 10.91 -4.66 -10.70
CA LYS A 223 9.84 -3.83 -11.27
C LYS A 223 9.54 -4.29 -12.70
N VAL A 224 8.26 -4.32 -13.08
CA VAL A 224 7.86 -4.70 -14.43
C VAL A 224 7.71 -3.51 -15.38
N ASP A 225 7.81 -2.29 -14.86
CA ASP A 225 7.61 -1.04 -15.60
C ASP A 225 8.44 -0.98 -16.88
N GLY A 226 9.74 -1.31 -16.80
CA GLY A 226 10.69 -1.24 -17.92
C GLY A 226 10.45 -2.27 -19.03
N LYS A 227 9.50 -3.20 -18.87
CA LYS A 227 9.08 -4.13 -19.92
C LYS A 227 8.11 -3.49 -20.91
N HIS A 228 7.57 -2.31 -20.60
CA HIS A 228 6.61 -1.59 -21.44
C HIS A 228 7.32 -0.46 -22.16
N ARG A 229 7.50 -0.63 -23.46
CA ARG A 229 8.01 0.38 -24.39
C ARG A 229 7.11 0.45 -25.62
N LYS A 230 5.80 0.41 -25.40
CA LYS A 230 4.83 0.62 -26.48
C LYS A 230 4.76 2.12 -26.76
N GLU A 231 4.54 2.48 -28.01
CA GLU A 231 4.39 3.88 -28.42
C GLU A 231 3.13 4.53 -27.83
N ASN A 232 2.10 3.72 -27.55
CA ASN A 232 0.78 4.17 -27.11
C ASN A 232 0.57 4.17 -25.58
N SER A 233 1.54 3.67 -24.80
CA SER A 233 1.46 3.66 -23.33
C SER A 233 2.73 4.15 -22.64
N VAL A 234 2.55 5.06 -21.68
CA VAL A 234 3.66 5.70 -20.95
C VAL A 234 3.60 5.29 -19.48
N PHE A 235 4.71 4.78 -18.96
CA PHE A 235 4.86 4.42 -17.55
C PHE A 235 5.79 5.39 -16.83
N GLU A 236 5.27 6.03 -15.79
CA GLU A 236 6.01 6.91 -14.89
C GLU A 236 5.91 6.38 -13.46
N ARG A 237 7.03 6.22 -12.75
CA ARG A 237 7.03 5.77 -11.35
C ARG A 237 7.49 6.88 -10.43
N LEU A 238 6.65 7.22 -9.45
CA LEU A 238 6.91 8.25 -8.45
C LEU A 238 7.28 7.58 -7.13
N GLN A 239 8.52 7.83 -6.67
CA GLN A 239 8.92 7.41 -5.32
C GLN A 239 8.51 8.48 -4.31
N ILE A 240 7.30 8.38 -3.77
CA ILE A 240 6.70 9.37 -2.86
C ILE A 240 5.67 8.73 -1.95
N ASP A 241 5.54 9.24 -0.73
CA ASP A 241 4.43 8.89 0.15
C ASP A 241 3.14 9.55 -0.35
N ILE A 242 2.04 8.78 -0.40
CA ILE A 242 0.72 9.28 -0.83
C ILE A 242 0.32 10.48 0.04
N GLN A 243 0.73 10.52 1.31
CA GLN A 243 0.49 11.63 2.24
C GLN A 243 0.93 12.99 1.68
N HIS A 244 1.95 13.02 0.82
CA HIS A 244 2.55 14.24 0.29
C HIS A 244 2.35 14.45 -1.22
N LEU A 245 1.59 13.55 -1.87
CA LEU A 245 1.45 13.55 -3.31
C LEU A 245 0.36 14.52 -3.79
N CYS A 246 0.74 15.49 -4.62
CA CYS A 246 -0.17 16.39 -5.31
C CYS A 246 -0.28 16.04 -6.80
N LEU A 247 -1.34 15.32 -7.19
CA LEU A 247 -1.54 14.87 -8.57
C LEU A 247 -1.66 16.03 -9.58
N SER A 248 -2.22 17.17 -9.17
CA SER A 248 -2.40 18.34 -10.06
C SER A 248 -1.09 19.01 -10.46
N LYS A 249 0.01 18.72 -9.76
CA LYS A 249 1.36 19.17 -10.09
C LYS A 249 2.16 18.20 -10.96
N ILE A 250 1.60 17.04 -11.29
CA ILE A 250 2.26 16.09 -12.20
C ILE A 250 2.09 16.58 -13.65
N PRO A 251 3.18 16.78 -14.42
CA PRO A 251 3.12 17.37 -15.77
C PRO A 251 2.11 16.70 -16.69
N VAL A 252 2.11 15.36 -16.75
CA VAL A 252 1.21 14.59 -17.63
C VAL A 252 -0.27 14.81 -17.33
N LEU A 253 -0.63 15.01 -16.05
CA LEU A 253 -2.00 15.26 -15.63
C LEU A 253 -2.41 16.72 -15.83
N ARG A 254 -1.47 17.64 -15.57
CA ARG A 254 -1.66 19.08 -15.76
C ARG A 254 -1.90 19.45 -17.23
N GLU A 255 -1.12 18.86 -18.12
CA GLU A 255 -1.13 19.17 -19.56
C GLU A 255 -2.10 18.27 -20.33
N GLY A 256 -2.12 16.97 -20.03
CA GLY A 256 -2.88 15.97 -20.79
C GLY A 256 -4.39 16.01 -20.56
N LYS A 257 -4.87 16.61 -19.46
CA LYS A 257 -6.29 16.63 -19.06
C LYS A 257 -6.97 15.26 -19.24
N LEU A 258 -6.28 14.21 -18.80
CA LEU A 258 -6.76 12.84 -18.91
C LEU A 258 -7.55 12.45 -17.66
N PRO A 259 -8.75 11.87 -17.80
CA PRO A 259 -9.49 11.30 -16.68
C PRO A 259 -8.67 10.25 -15.94
N VAL A 260 -8.55 10.44 -14.62
CA VAL A 260 -7.78 9.57 -13.74
C VAL A 260 -8.62 8.38 -13.30
N VAL A 261 -8.01 7.20 -13.32
CA VAL A 261 -8.53 5.99 -12.70
C VAL A 261 -7.59 5.57 -11.58
N GLY A 262 -8.03 5.68 -10.34
CA GLY A 262 -7.25 5.25 -9.18
C GLY A 262 -7.36 3.74 -8.98
N ILE A 263 -6.23 3.03 -8.90
CA ILE A 263 -6.22 1.58 -8.70
C ILE A 263 -5.28 1.15 -7.57
N GLY A 264 -5.57 0.03 -6.91
CA GLY A 264 -4.70 -0.53 -5.87
C GLY A 264 -5.01 -1.99 -5.54
N LYS A 265 -3.97 -2.82 -5.36
CA LYS A 265 -4.12 -4.27 -5.07
C LYS A 265 -4.06 -4.61 -3.57
N HIS A 266 -3.23 -3.87 -2.83
CA HIS A 266 -3.03 -4.01 -1.39
C HIS A 266 -2.92 -2.63 -0.76
N LEU A 267 -3.91 -1.77 -1.01
CA LEU A 267 -3.92 -0.43 -0.47
C LEU A 267 -4.87 -0.41 0.72
N CYS A 268 -4.30 -0.38 1.92
CA CYS A 268 -4.99 -0.65 3.18
C CYS A 268 -4.53 0.25 4.31
N GLY A 269 -5.35 0.30 5.36
CA GLY A 269 -5.14 1.19 6.48
C GLY A 269 -5.15 2.64 6.02
N VAL A 270 -4.28 3.45 6.62
CA VAL A 270 -4.08 4.86 6.27
C VAL A 270 -3.88 5.09 4.76
N ALA A 271 -3.21 4.17 4.05
CA ALA A 271 -2.92 4.37 2.63
C ALA A 271 -4.19 4.45 1.76
N THR A 272 -5.27 3.77 2.15
CA THR A 272 -6.57 3.87 1.47
C THR A 272 -7.13 5.27 1.60
N ASP A 273 -7.22 5.78 2.83
CA ASP A 273 -7.74 7.12 3.11
C ASP A 273 -6.90 8.21 2.42
N LEU A 274 -5.56 8.09 2.48
CA LEU A 274 -4.65 9.00 1.79
C LEU A 274 -4.92 9.04 0.28
N ALA A 275 -5.17 7.88 -0.35
CA ALA A 275 -5.45 7.82 -1.79
C ALA A 275 -6.83 8.38 -2.15
N LEU A 276 -7.84 8.17 -1.30
CA LEU A 276 -9.16 8.78 -1.49
C LEU A 276 -9.08 10.30 -1.42
N ARG A 277 -8.38 10.86 -0.43
CA ARG A 277 -8.12 12.32 -0.37
C ARG A 277 -7.34 12.82 -1.57
N CYS A 278 -6.29 12.08 -1.95
CA CYS A 278 -5.45 12.41 -3.10
C CYS A 278 -6.27 12.54 -4.40
N LEU A 279 -7.23 11.65 -4.62
CA LEU A 279 -8.06 11.64 -5.82
C LEU A 279 -9.22 12.65 -5.74
N ILE A 280 -9.92 12.70 -4.60
CA ILE A 280 -11.19 13.42 -4.48
C ILE A 280 -10.98 14.83 -3.91
N GLU A 281 -10.40 14.92 -2.72
CA GLU A 281 -10.29 16.19 -1.99
C GLU A 281 -9.22 17.12 -2.58
N THR A 282 -8.14 16.58 -3.13
CA THR A 282 -7.00 17.43 -3.58
C THR A 282 -6.86 17.47 -5.10
N TYR A 283 -7.05 16.35 -5.79
CA TYR A 283 -7.02 16.35 -7.25
C TYR A 283 -8.33 16.88 -7.86
N ALA A 284 -9.47 16.23 -7.62
CA ALA A 284 -10.74 16.62 -8.23
C ALA A 284 -11.18 18.05 -7.85
N ALA A 285 -11.08 18.43 -6.58
CA ALA A 285 -11.40 19.80 -6.13
C ALA A 285 -10.55 20.87 -6.85
N SER A 286 -9.26 20.60 -7.07
CA SER A 286 -8.40 21.55 -7.79
C SER A 286 -8.82 21.77 -9.25
N TYR A 287 -9.58 20.85 -9.87
CA TYR A 287 -10.13 21.05 -11.21
C TYR A 287 -11.37 21.93 -11.21
N GLU A 288 -12.17 21.88 -10.15
CA GLU A 288 -13.37 22.72 -10.02
C GLU A 288 -12.94 24.19 -9.84
N GLU A 289 -11.99 24.45 -8.94
CA GLU A 289 -11.44 25.80 -8.71
C GLU A 289 -10.81 26.42 -9.97
N ARG A 290 -10.10 25.63 -10.79
CA ARG A 290 -9.51 26.11 -12.06
C ARG A 290 -10.53 26.44 -13.14
N ASN A 291 -11.72 25.84 -13.10
CA ASN A 291 -12.79 26.13 -14.06
C ASN A 291 -13.63 27.35 -13.67
N GLU A 292 -13.50 27.86 -12.43
CA GLU A 292 -14.26 29.00 -11.90
C GLU A 292 -13.49 30.34 -11.89
N GLU A 293 -12.24 30.39 -12.38
CA GLU A 293 -11.46 31.65 -12.38
C GLU A 293 -12.14 32.77 -13.20
N PRO A 294 -12.20 34.03 -12.71
CA PRO A 294 -13.15 35.02 -13.22
C PRO A 294 -12.78 35.53 -14.61
N LEU A 295 -13.75 35.50 -15.53
CA LEU A 295 -13.71 36.20 -16.82
C LEU A 295 -13.18 37.63 -16.62
N ALA A 296 -11.95 37.87 -17.09
CA ALA A 296 -11.30 39.16 -17.01
C ALA A 296 -12.23 40.29 -17.49
N LYS A 297 -12.39 41.30 -16.65
CA LYS A 297 -13.19 42.51 -16.90
C LYS A 297 -12.84 43.11 -18.26
N ARG A 298 -13.71 42.91 -19.25
CA ARG A 298 -13.64 43.56 -20.54
C ARG A 298 -13.99 45.04 -20.35
N ILE A 299 -13.01 45.91 -20.59
CA ILE A 299 -13.16 47.36 -20.64
C ILE A 299 -14.26 47.69 -21.67
N LYS A 300 -15.34 48.32 -21.22
CA LYS A 300 -16.36 48.91 -22.10
C LYS A 300 -15.85 50.27 -22.57
N ASN A 301 -15.47 50.36 -23.83
CA ASN A 301 -15.58 51.60 -24.58
C ASN A 301 -16.77 51.49 -25.55
N ASP A 302 -17.35 52.65 -25.80
CA ASP A 302 -18.72 52.95 -26.17
C ASP A 302 -18.97 52.99 -27.70
N LYS A 303 -20.26 52.88 -28.08
CA LYS A 303 -20.91 53.16 -29.40
C LYS A 303 -20.55 52.20 -30.55
N THR A 304 -21.45 51.72 -31.43
CA THR A 304 -22.68 52.30 -31.99
C THR A 304 -23.51 51.18 -32.67
N GLU A 305 -24.81 51.39 -32.78
CA GLU A 305 -25.83 50.53 -33.41
C GLU A 305 -25.64 50.34 -34.92
N THR A 306 -26.11 49.21 -35.50
CA THR A 306 -27.13 49.16 -36.60
C THR A 306 -27.17 47.80 -37.35
N LYS A 307 -28.36 47.17 -37.27
CA LYS A 307 -29.11 46.30 -38.21
C LYS A 307 -28.43 45.30 -39.17
N VAL A 308 -28.78 44.02 -38.93
CA VAL A 308 -29.37 43.00 -39.84
C VAL A 308 -29.04 43.06 -41.34
N ASN A 309 -28.40 42.00 -41.86
CA ASN A 309 -28.89 41.29 -43.05
C ASN A 309 -28.28 39.90 -43.25
N THR A 310 -29.01 39.12 -44.03
CA THR A 310 -29.13 37.67 -44.18
C THR A 310 -27.97 36.96 -44.91
N LEU A 311 -27.87 35.64 -44.66
CA LEU A 311 -27.33 34.55 -45.50
C LEU A 311 -25.80 34.41 -45.62
N ALA A 312 -25.24 33.40 -44.94
CA ALA A 312 -24.69 32.18 -45.57
C ALA A 312 -23.84 31.33 -44.59
N LYS A 313 -24.08 30.01 -44.65
CA LYS A 313 -23.16 28.89 -44.37
C LYS A 313 -22.66 28.59 -42.95
N GLU A 314 -22.92 27.32 -42.61
CA GLU A 314 -22.03 26.35 -41.97
C GLU A 314 -21.56 26.58 -40.53
N GLY A 315 -21.70 25.52 -39.73
CA GLY A 315 -20.84 25.25 -38.57
C GLY A 315 -21.17 26.04 -37.31
N ASN A 316 -22.08 25.50 -36.49
CA ASN A 316 -21.89 25.57 -35.04
C ASN A 316 -22.80 24.53 -34.38
N GLU A 317 -22.36 23.28 -34.40
CA GLU A 317 -22.63 22.43 -33.25
C GLU A 317 -22.13 23.23 -32.04
N ARG A 318 -23.08 23.73 -31.26
CA ARG A 318 -22.79 24.38 -29.99
C ARG A 318 -21.99 23.34 -29.22
N ASN A 319 -20.68 23.56 -29.08
CA ASN A 319 -19.82 22.84 -28.16
C ASN A 319 -20.40 23.07 -26.76
N VAL A 320 -21.39 22.28 -26.39
CA VAL A 320 -21.70 22.01 -25.00
C VAL A 320 -20.40 21.45 -24.46
N PRO A 321 -19.72 22.12 -23.51
CA PRO A 321 -18.50 21.58 -22.95
C PRO A 321 -18.86 20.21 -22.38
N GLU A 322 -18.31 19.13 -22.94
CA GLU A 322 -18.49 17.80 -22.39
C GLU A 322 -18.08 17.88 -20.92
N LYS A 323 -19.06 17.73 -20.03
CA LYS A 323 -18.85 17.73 -18.59
C LYS A 323 -18.13 16.43 -18.25
N TRP A 324 -16.80 16.44 -18.36
CA TRP A 324 -15.96 15.29 -18.04
C TRP A 324 -15.45 15.40 -16.60
N SER A 325 -15.50 14.29 -15.87
CA SER A 325 -15.01 14.23 -14.49
C SER A 325 -13.49 14.03 -14.46
N PRO A 326 -12.72 14.81 -13.67
CA PRO A 326 -11.26 14.64 -13.55
C PRO A 326 -10.89 13.23 -13.05
N VAL A 327 -11.74 12.62 -12.22
CA VAL A 327 -11.61 11.24 -11.78
C VAL A 327 -12.73 10.41 -12.41
N ALA A 328 -12.35 9.46 -13.26
CA ALA A 328 -13.30 8.57 -13.93
C ALA A 328 -13.77 7.42 -13.01
N GLY A 329 -12.93 6.96 -12.09
CA GLY A 329 -13.30 5.91 -11.15
C GLY A 329 -12.16 5.47 -10.25
N ILE A 330 -12.50 4.66 -9.25
CA ILE A 330 -11.56 4.13 -8.25
C ILE A 330 -11.84 2.64 -8.05
N VAL A 331 -10.82 1.79 -8.15
CA VAL A 331 -10.92 0.35 -7.88
C VAL A 331 -9.76 -0.10 -7.01
N ILE A 332 -10.04 -0.32 -5.73
CA ILE A 332 -9.02 -0.66 -4.73
C ILE A 332 -9.42 -1.94 -4.01
N ALA A 333 -8.48 -2.86 -3.87
CA ALA A 333 -8.58 -3.99 -2.97
C ALA A 333 -7.93 -3.65 -1.62
N LEU A 334 -8.74 -3.71 -0.56
CA LEU A 334 -8.32 -3.48 0.81
C LEU A 334 -7.65 -4.75 1.37
N CYS A 335 -6.48 -4.59 1.97
CA CYS A 335 -5.80 -5.64 2.74
C CYS A 335 -6.14 -5.53 4.25
N CYS A 336 -6.29 -6.66 4.93
CA CYS A 336 -6.96 -6.80 6.24
C CYS A 336 -6.13 -6.35 7.47
N HIS A 337 -5.16 -5.45 7.35
CA HIS A 337 -4.23 -5.18 8.45
C HIS A 337 -4.76 -4.17 9.48
N HIS A 338 -5.96 -3.60 9.29
CA HIS A 338 -6.67 -2.74 10.26
C HIS A 338 -5.79 -1.64 10.88
N ARG A 339 -4.86 -1.10 10.10
CA ARG A 339 -3.97 0.01 10.50
C ARG A 339 -4.52 1.33 10.00
N CYS A 340 -5.78 1.60 10.28
CA CYS A 340 -6.32 2.94 10.08
C CYS A 340 -5.81 3.85 11.20
N ASP A 341 -5.99 5.14 11.03
CA ASP A 341 -5.64 6.12 12.05
C ASP A 341 -6.67 7.24 11.98
N TRP A 342 -7.06 7.76 13.15
CA TRP A 342 -8.16 8.72 13.22
C TRP A 342 -7.86 9.97 12.40
N ARG A 343 -6.64 10.52 12.50
CA ARG A 343 -6.24 11.72 11.72
C ARG A 343 -6.54 11.53 10.24
N HIS A 344 -6.17 10.35 9.73
CA HIS A 344 -6.23 10.04 8.32
C HIS A 344 -7.60 9.55 7.87
N TYR A 345 -8.48 9.07 8.74
CA TYR A 345 -9.74 8.48 8.34
C TYR A 345 -10.64 9.47 7.58
N VAL A 346 -11.20 9.09 6.42
CA VAL A 346 -12.08 9.97 5.62
C VAL A 346 -13.55 9.95 6.06
N GLY A 347 -13.96 8.95 6.85
CA GLY A 347 -15.35 8.78 7.30
C GLY A 347 -15.68 9.47 8.63
N LYS A 348 -14.93 10.51 9.03
CA LYS A 348 -15.09 11.15 10.35
C LYS A 348 -16.49 11.72 10.55
N GLU A 349 -17.06 12.34 9.54
CA GLU A 349 -18.40 12.94 9.58
C GLU A 349 -19.47 11.88 9.84
N TYR A 350 -19.33 10.70 9.21
CA TYR A 350 -20.21 9.57 9.45
C TYR A 350 -20.12 9.07 10.89
N PHE A 351 -18.90 8.94 11.44
CA PHE A 351 -18.70 8.59 12.84
C PHE A 351 -19.33 9.61 13.79
N ARG A 352 -19.07 10.91 13.55
CA ARG A 352 -19.62 12.01 14.35
C ARG A 352 -21.15 12.03 14.32
N ALA A 353 -21.76 11.79 13.17
CA ALA A 353 -23.22 11.71 13.02
C ALA A 353 -23.85 10.58 13.85
N LEU A 354 -23.10 9.51 14.13
CA LEU A 354 -23.51 8.41 15.00
C LEU A 354 -23.17 8.65 16.49
N GLY A 355 -22.61 9.80 16.84
CA GLY A 355 -22.16 10.11 18.20
C GLY A 355 -20.87 9.38 18.59
N LEU A 356 -20.07 8.98 17.61
CA LEU A 356 -18.77 8.33 17.77
C LEU A 356 -17.64 9.33 17.48
N GLY A 357 -16.51 9.19 18.18
CA GLY A 357 -15.31 9.98 17.97
C GLY A 357 -14.03 9.14 17.89
N ALA A 358 -12.89 9.80 18.06
CA ALA A 358 -11.57 9.16 17.99
C ALA A 358 -11.39 8.02 19.01
N VAL A 359 -11.98 8.15 20.20
CA VAL A 359 -11.94 7.14 21.26
C VAL A 359 -12.66 5.87 20.83
N GLU A 360 -13.91 5.98 20.37
CA GLU A 360 -14.66 4.82 19.88
C GLU A 360 -14.00 4.20 18.65
N PHE A 361 -13.49 5.03 17.72
CA PHE A 361 -12.74 4.56 16.55
C PHE A 361 -11.54 3.70 16.95
N HIS A 362 -10.78 4.11 17.97
CA HIS A 362 -9.66 3.31 18.48
C HIS A 362 -10.11 1.92 18.92
N TYR A 363 -11.17 1.84 19.72
CA TYR A 363 -11.70 0.57 20.19
C TYR A 363 -12.24 -0.27 19.03
N PHE A 364 -12.89 0.34 18.04
CA PHE A 364 -13.33 -0.36 16.82
C PHE A 364 -12.18 -1.02 16.10
N GLN A 365 -11.08 -0.30 15.88
CA GLN A 365 -9.91 -0.86 15.22
C GLN A 365 -9.38 -2.11 15.94
N ARG A 366 -9.35 -2.08 17.28
CA ARG A 366 -8.94 -3.23 18.10
C ARG A 366 -9.92 -4.40 17.98
N MET A 367 -11.23 -4.13 18.06
CA MET A 367 -12.27 -5.15 17.94
C MET A 367 -12.28 -5.79 16.54
N SER A 368 -12.17 -5.00 15.48
CA SER A 368 -12.06 -5.50 14.10
C SER A 368 -10.82 -6.37 13.94
N SER A 369 -9.68 -5.96 14.48
CA SER A 369 -8.45 -6.77 14.49
C SER A 369 -8.66 -8.11 15.18
N TRP A 370 -9.29 -8.12 16.35
CA TRP A 370 -9.61 -9.36 17.06
C TRP A 370 -10.55 -10.27 16.26
N ALA A 371 -11.60 -9.70 15.63
CA ALA A 371 -12.57 -10.47 14.84
C ALA A 371 -11.95 -11.15 13.60
N THR A 372 -10.89 -10.56 13.03
CA THR A 372 -10.24 -11.10 11.82
C THR A 372 -8.96 -11.89 12.08
N CYS A 373 -8.30 -11.66 13.22
CA CYS A 373 -7.17 -12.48 13.64
C CYS A 373 -7.73 -13.79 14.21
N GLY A 374 -7.88 -14.81 13.37
CA GLY A 374 -8.36 -16.13 13.78
C GLY A 374 -7.70 -16.57 15.09
N MET A 375 -8.51 -16.89 16.10
CA MET A 375 -8.00 -17.38 17.37
C MET A 375 -7.20 -18.65 17.10
N ARG A 376 -5.88 -18.60 17.24
CA ARG A 376 -5.09 -19.83 17.35
C ARG A 376 -5.65 -20.58 18.55
N LYS A 377 -6.27 -21.74 18.33
CA LYS A 377 -6.56 -22.67 19.41
C LYS A 377 -5.22 -22.98 20.07
N THR A 378 -4.98 -22.43 21.25
CA THR A 378 -3.97 -22.94 22.16
C THR A 378 -4.47 -24.33 22.53
N LEU A 379 -3.97 -25.35 21.85
CA LEU A 379 -4.18 -26.74 22.25
C LEU A 379 -3.44 -26.94 23.58
N LEU A 380 -4.13 -26.67 24.68
CA LEU A 380 -3.88 -27.31 25.96
C LEU A 380 -4.47 -28.73 25.89
N GLU A 381 -3.96 -29.54 24.96
CA GLU A 381 -4.14 -31.00 24.92
C GLU A 381 -2.78 -31.58 24.56
N ALA A 382 -1.80 -31.32 25.42
CA ALA A 382 -0.59 -32.10 25.53
C ALA A 382 -0.78 -33.09 26.69
N ALA A 383 -1.57 -34.14 26.44
CA ALA A 383 -1.48 -35.40 27.14
C ALA A 383 -2.19 -36.46 26.28
N ASP A 384 -1.46 -37.54 26.00
CA ASP A 384 -1.90 -38.79 25.39
C ASP A 384 -2.28 -38.78 23.90
N ILE A 385 -1.29 -39.10 23.06
CA ILE A 385 -1.19 -40.37 22.32
C ILE A 385 0.01 -40.27 21.37
N THR A 386 1.02 -41.09 21.61
CA THR A 386 2.06 -41.45 20.65
C THR A 386 1.43 -42.11 19.42
N THR A 387 1.79 -41.66 18.21
CA THR A 387 2.37 -42.46 17.09
C THR A 387 2.31 -41.67 15.78
N GLU A 388 3.49 -41.48 15.19
CA GLU A 388 3.84 -41.17 13.80
C GLU A 388 2.80 -40.55 12.85
N ARG A 389 3.00 -39.27 12.48
CA ARG A 389 2.61 -38.76 11.15
C ARG A 389 3.60 -37.72 10.62
N GLN A 390 3.91 -37.88 9.33
CA GLN A 390 4.82 -37.10 8.50
C GLN A 390 4.58 -35.59 8.58
N ASP A 391 5.61 -34.85 8.97
CA ASP A 391 5.66 -33.40 8.90
C ASP A 391 5.86 -32.92 7.45
N ARG A 392 4.77 -32.44 6.84
CA ARG A 392 4.83 -31.44 5.76
C ARG A 392 4.53 -30.07 6.37
N GLN A 393 5.56 -29.38 6.84
CA GLN A 393 5.46 -27.97 7.22
C GLN A 393 5.59 -27.09 5.97
N ASN A 394 4.46 -26.51 5.55
CA ASN A 394 4.42 -25.32 4.70
C ASN A 394 4.81 -24.11 5.56
N ASP A 395 6.04 -23.64 5.39
CA ASP A 395 6.55 -22.40 5.96
C ASP A 395 6.00 -21.20 5.17
N SER A 396 4.89 -20.63 5.65
CA SER A 396 4.44 -19.30 5.24
C SER A 396 5.08 -18.25 6.14
N SER A 397 6.36 -17.96 5.90
CA SER A 397 7.05 -16.83 6.51
C SER A 397 7.01 -15.62 5.57
N GLU A 398 6.17 -14.66 5.94
CA GLU A 398 6.13 -13.32 5.38
C GLU A 398 7.45 -12.60 5.69
N GLU A 399 8.16 -12.15 4.65
CA GLU A 399 9.35 -11.30 4.78
C GLU A 399 8.92 -9.86 5.16
N HIS A 400 8.83 -9.59 6.47
CA HIS A 400 8.94 -8.24 7.00
C HIS A 400 10.34 -8.01 7.56
N ASP A 401 11.12 -7.23 6.82
CA ASP A 401 12.32 -6.57 7.31
C ASP A 401 11.86 -5.43 8.24
N ASP A 402 11.90 -5.67 9.55
CA ASP A 402 11.85 -4.60 10.54
C ASP A 402 13.10 -4.66 11.43
N GLY A 403 13.66 -3.47 11.62
CA GLY A 403 14.77 -3.19 12.48
C GLY A 403 14.35 -2.13 13.48
N GLY A 404 14.23 -2.51 14.75
CA GLY A 404 14.11 -1.58 15.88
C GLY A 404 13.57 -2.20 17.16
N CYS A 405 14.47 -2.36 18.15
CA CYS A 405 14.30 -2.36 19.61
C CYS A 405 13.12 -3.10 20.28
N ARG A 406 13.48 -4.13 21.06
CA ARG A 406 12.68 -4.63 22.20
C ARG A 406 13.19 -3.96 23.49
N VAL A 407 12.27 -3.40 24.26
CA VAL A 407 12.46 -3.11 25.69
C VAL A 407 11.93 -4.32 26.46
N ALA A 408 12.70 -4.78 27.43
CA ALA A 408 12.35 -5.86 28.36
C ALA A 408 11.45 -5.32 29.48
N ASP A 409 10.49 -6.11 29.98
CA ASP A 409 10.30 -6.22 31.43
C ASP A 409 9.53 -7.49 31.86
N ASP A 410 9.80 -7.85 33.11
CA ASP A 410 9.58 -9.07 33.88
C ASP A 410 8.12 -9.45 34.18
N GLY A 411 7.95 -10.70 34.62
CA GLY A 411 6.66 -11.32 34.93
C GLY A 411 6.12 -11.11 36.36
N ALA A 412 4.93 -11.65 36.59
CA ALA A 412 4.43 -12.07 37.89
C ALA A 412 3.18 -12.98 37.73
N ASP A 413 3.09 -13.95 38.63
CA ASP A 413 2.08 -15.00 38.79
C ASP A 413 0.64 -14.52 39.05
N GLY A 414 -0.35 -15.36 38.70
CA GLY A 414 -1.75 -15.20 39.14
C GLY A 414 -2.68 -16.35 38.69
N LEU A 415 -3.24 -17.07 39.67
CA LEU A 415 -4.04 -18.32 39.64
C LEU A 415 -5.41 -18.26 38.91
N PRO A 416 -6.06 -19.43 38.62
CA PRO A 416 -7.18 -19.55 37.69
C PRO A 416 -8.55 -19.36 38.36
N GLY A 417 -9.51 -18.74 37.65
CA GLY A 417 -10.86 -18.52 38.17
C GLY A 417 -11.94 -18.48 37.09
N HIS A 418 -12.81 -19.49 37.15
CA HIS A 418 -14.23 -19.55 36.75
C HIS A 418 -14.67 -19.36 35.28
N THR A 419 -15.13 -20.49 34.73
CA THR A 419 -15.95 -20.66 33.54
C THR A 419 -17.34 -20.03 33.70
N PHE A 420 -17.66 -19.05 32.85
CA PHE A 420 -19.03 -18.66 32.54
C PHE A 420 -19.34 -18.98 31.07
N GLN A 421 -20.30 -19.88 30.86
CA GLN A 421 -20.89 -20.17 29.55
C GLN A 421 -21.91 -19.08 29.19
N HIS A 422 -21.76 -18.41 28.03
CA HIS A 422 -22.87 -17.75 27.31
C HIS A 422 -22.48 -17.48 25.83
N PRO A 423 -23.44 -17.18 24.94
CA PRO A 423 -23.71 -17.96 23.74
C PRO A 423 -22.95 -17.52 22.49
N GLN A 424 -22.68 -18.49 21.61
CA GLN A 424 -21.99 -18.34 20.34
C GLN A 424 -22.73 -17.39 19.37
N TRP A 425 -22.15 -16.21 19.11
CA TRP A 425 -22.39 -15.48 17.88
C TRP A 425 -21.49 -16.05 16.77
N ARG A 426 -22.00 -17.04 16.03
CA ARG A 426 -21.34 -17.51 14.79
C ARG A 426 -21.68 -16.57 13.65
N LEU A 427 -20.78 -15.64 13.35
CA LEU A 427 -20.61 -15.19 11.97
C LEU A 427 -19.73 -16.23 11.28
N LYS A 428 -20.32 -16.99 10.35
CA LYS A 428 -19.57 -17.87 9.44
C LYS A 428 -18.71 -16.97 8.55
N THR A 429 -17.43 -16.85 8.89
CA THR A 429 -16.41 -16.39 7.96
C THR A 429 -15.87 -17.61 7.23
N ASP A 430 -16.51 -18.00 6.14
CA ASP A 430 -15.89 -18.93 5.20
C ASP A 430 -14.65 -18.24 4.64
N SER A 431 -13.51 -18.80 5.05
CA SER A 431 -12.19 -18.25 4.84
C SER A 431 -11.72 -18.59 3.45
N TYR A 432 -11.76 -17.64 2.52
CA TYR A 432 -10.96 -17.68 1.30
C TYR A 432 -10.38 -16.29 1.02
N CYS A 433 -9.15 -16.09 1.52
CA CYS A 433 -8.28 -14.94 1.25
C CYS A 433 -7.48 -15.08 -0.03
#